data_AF-A0A969PPM7-F1
#
_entry.id   AF-A0A969PPM7-F1
#
_cell.length_a   1.000
_cell.length_b   1.000
_cell.length_c   1.000
_cell.angle_alpha   90.00
_cell.angle_beta   90.00
_cell.angle_gamma   90.00
#
_symmetry.space_group_name_H-M   'P 1'
#
loop_
_entity.id
_entity.type
_entity.pdbx_description
1 polymer ?
#
loop_
_entity_poly.entity_id
_entity_poly.type
_entity_poly.pdbx_seq_one_letter_code
_entity_poly.pdbx_strand_id
1 'polypeptide(L)'
;MQDVYEQFKEVIMAILPLAAVIIILQFTIIGLPPELFFRFIAGVVMVGLGLFLFLVGVHIGLLPIGEMIGSALPKTNKIWLILLTGFVLGVVVTIAEPDVRVLSSQVDDVSGGEIANLTLVYSVALGIGFFVMMAMARTVFNIPLKYLLVGGYTAVGILALFTPPSFLPISFDAGGVTTGPMTVPFILALGVGVASVLRGKSSSSEGFGLVALASIGPILAVMILGVIYG
;
A
#
# COMPACT_ATOMS: atom_id res chain seq x y z
N MET A 1 -13.44 22.98 1.02
CA MET A 1 -12.34 23.76 1.67
C MET A 1 -11.93 23.14 3.01
N GLN A 2 -12.86 22.58 3.79
CA GLN A 2 -12.54 21.82 5.01
C GLN A 2 -11.62 20.63 4.72
N ASP A 3 -11.87 19.89 3.64
CA ASP A 3 -11.04 18.75 3.22
C ASP A 3 -9.59 19.17 2.91
N VAL A 4 -9.38 20.35 2.32
CA VAL A 4 -8.03 20.84 1.97
C VAL A 4 -7.23 21.18 3.22
N TYR A 5 -7.86 21.79 4.22
CA TYR A 5 -7.20 22.08 5.49
C TYR A 5 -6.87 20.81 6.27
N GLU A 6 -7.78 19.83 6.25
CA GLU A 6 -7.53 18.51 6.85
C GLU A 6 -6.39 17.78 6.16
N GLN A 7 -6.35 17.76 4.82
CA GLN A 7 -5.26 17.18 4.05
C GLN A 7 -3.90 17.83 4.36
N PHE A 8 -3.86 19.18 4.46
CA PHE A 8 -2.64 19.87 4.86
C PHE A 8 -2.18 19.45 6.26
N LYS A 9 -3.13 19.34 7.20
CA LYS A 9 -2.85 18.92 8.57
C LYS A 9 -2.35 17.47 8.64
N GLU A 10 -2.95 16.55 7.88
CA GLU A 10 -2.52 15.15 7.77
C GLU A 10 -1.07 15.04 7.30
N VAL A 11 -0.71 15.76 6.23
CA VAL A 11 0.66 15.77 5.70
C VAL A 11 1.66 16.29 6.72
N ILE A 12 1.35 17.40 7.40
CA ILE A 12 2.23 17.96 8.44
C ILE A 12 2.37 16.96 9.60
N MET A 13 1.28 16.34 10.06
CA MET A 13 1.34 15.37 11.15
C MET A 13 2.06 14.07 10.77
N ALA A 14 2.10 13.70 9.48
CA ALA A 14 2.86 12.56 8.99
C ALA A 14 4.37 12.86 8.88
N ILE A 15 4.74 14.04 8.37
CA ILE A 15 6.14 14.37 8.05
C ILE A 15 6.90 14.92 9.26
N LEU A 16 6.26 15.75 10.08
CA LEU A 16 6.91 16.46 11.18
C LEU A 16 7.58 15.53 12.20
N PRO A 17 6.96 14.41 12.65
CA PRO A 17 7.59 13.50 13.59
C PRO A 17 8.86 12.87 13.03
N LEU A 18 8.83 12.44 11.76
CA LEU A 18 9.98 11.86 11.08
C LEU A 18 11.11 12.89 10.93
N ALA A 19 10.78 14.09 10.48
CA ALA A 19 11.75 15.18 10.35
C ALA A 19 12.35 15.56 11.71
N ALA A 20 11.55 15.61 12.77
CA ALA A 20 12.00 15.90 14.12
C ALA A 20 13.00 14.86 14.63
N VAL A 21 12.75 13.57 14.42
CA VAL A 21 13.69 12.50 14.78
C VAL A 21 15.02 12.70 14.06
N ILE A 22 15.01 12.95 12.75
CA ILE A 22 16.23 13.17 11.97
C ILE A 22 16.98 14.41 12.45
N ILE A 23 16.27 15.50 12.76
CA ILE A 23 16.87 16.73 13.30
C ILE A 23 17.54 16.45 14.66
N ILE A 24 16.88 15.71 15.55
CA ILE A 24 17.47 15.33 16.84
C ILE A 24 18.72 14.49 16.62
N LEU A 25 18.66 13.47 15.75
CA LEU A 25 19.81 12.61 15.44
C LEU A 25 20.95 13.39 14.78
N GLN A 26 20.64 14.37 13.94
CA GLN A 26 21.62 15.24 13.30
C GLN A 26 22.48 15.99 14.32
N PHE A 27 21.86 16.55 15.37
CA PHE A 27 22.57 17.32 16.39
C PHE A 27 23.18 16.47 17.51
N THR A 28 22.84 15.18 17.60
CA THR A 28 23.31 14.29 18.68
C THR A 28 24.31 13.23 18.21
N ILE A 29 24.03 12.57 17.09
CA ILE A 29 24.76 11.37 16.63
C ILE A 29 25.44 11.60 15.27
N ILE A 30 24.70 12.12 14.27
CA ILE A 30 25.13 12.06 12.86
C ILE A 30 26.15 13.16 12.52
N GLY A 31 25.88 14.41 12.91
CA GLY A 31 26.81 15.53 12.67
C GLY A 31 27.08 15.84 11.20
N LEU A 32 26.07 15.80 10.32
CA LEU A 32 26.25 16.11 8.89
C LEU A 32 26.74 17.55 8.65
N PRO A 33 27.51 17.79 7.56
CA PRO A 33 27.84 19.13 7.08
C PRO A 33 26.60 20.03 6.92
N PRO A 34 26.69 21.34 7.22
CA PRO A 34 25.56 22.26 7.14
C PRO A 34 24.85 22.25 5.78
N GLU A 35 25.60 22.07 4.70
CA GLU A 35 25.09 22.00 3.33
C GLU A 35 24.09 20.84 3.13
N LEU A 36 24.43 19.64 3.65
CA LEU A 36 23.57 18.46 3.59
C LEU A 36 22.34 18.63 4.47
N PHE A 37 22.50 19.25 5.64
CA PHE A 37 21.38 19.56 6.52
C PHE A 37 20.37 20.52 5.88
N PHE A 38 20.82 21.61 5.26
CA PHE A 38 19.92 22.54 4.56
C PHE A 38 19.24 21.90 3.35
N ARG A 39 19.93 21.01 2.62
CA ARG A 39 19.32 20.20 1.56
C ARG A 39 18.23 19.28 2.09
N PHE A 40 18.46 18.64 3.23
CA PHE A 40 17.45 17.83 3.91
C PHE A 40 16.21 18.66 4.26
N ILE A 41 16.38 19.82 4.90
CA ILE A 41 15.25 20.70 5.26
C ILE A 41 14.48 21.15 4.01
N ALA A 42 15.16 21.55 2.94
CA ALA A 42 14.52 21.90 1.68
C ALA A 42 13.76 20.70 1.08
N GLY A 43 14.33 19.50 1.15
CA GLY A 43 13.70 18.25 0.72
C GLY A 43 12.42 17.94 1.51
N VAL A 44 12.44 18.08 2.84
CA VAL A 44 11.26 17.90 3.69
C VAL A 44 10.13 18.85 3.28
N VAL A 45 10.43 20.11 3.00
CA VAL A 45 9.43 21.09 2.56
C VAL A 45 8.90 20.74 1.17
N MET A 46 9.77 20.38 0.22
CA MET A 46 9.34 19.98 -1.14
C MET A 46 8.47 18.73 -1.12
N VAL A 47 8.86 17.70 -0.36
CA VAL A 47 8.06 16.47 -0.20
C VAL A 47 6.72 16.78 0.46
N GLY A 48 6.70 17.62 1.49
CA GLY A 48 5.45 18.03 2.14
C GLY A 48 4.49 18.74 1.20
N LEU A 49 4.97 19.70 0.42
CA LEU A 49 4.14 20.37 -0.58
C LEU A 49 3.69 19.42 -1.69
N GLY A 50 4.58 18.55 -2.17
CA GLY A 50 4.27 17.55 -3.20
C GLY A 50 3.20 16.56 -2.74
N LEU A 51 3.36 15.99 -1.54
CA LEU A 51 2.42 15.04 -0.95
C LEU A 51 1.06 15.68 -0.68
N PHE A 52 1.03 16.93 -0.22
CA PHE A 52 -0.21 17.67 -0.04
C PHE A 52 -0.98 17.85 -1.36
N LEU A 53 -0.32 18.37 -2.41
CA LEU A 53 -0.96 18.53 -3.72
C LEU A 53 -1.41 17.18 -4.31
N PHE A 54 -0.62 16.14 -4.08
CA PHE A 54 -0.92 14.79 -4.50
C PHE A 54 -2.18 14.23 -3.83
N LEU A 55 -2.26 14.27 -2.50
CA LEU A 55 -3.41 13.75 -1.76
C LEU A 55 -4.69 14.53 -2.07
N VAL A 56 -4.61 15.85 -2.29
CA VAL A 56 -5.73 16.64 -2.80
C VAL A 56 -6.21 16.10 -4.15
N GLY A 57 -5.30 15.77 -5.06
CA GLY A 57 -5.61 15.12 -6.34
C GLY A 57 -6.25 13.74 -6.19
N VAL A 58 -5.74 12.91 -5.26
CA VAL A 58 -6.30 11.59 -4.94
C VAL A 58 -7.73 11.72 -4.42
N HIS A 59 -7.98 12.66 -3.51
CA HIS A 59 -9.28 12.86 -2.89
C HIS A 59 -10.34 13.35 -3.87
N ILE A 60 -9.99 14.29 -4.76
CA ILE A 60 -10.94 14.87 -5.71
C ILE A 60 -11.14 13.96 -6.93
N GLY A 61 -10.11 13.20 -7.32
CA GLY A 61 -10.14 12.36 -8.52
C GLY A 61 -10.34 10.87 -8.24
N LEU A 62 -9.32 10.23 -7.65
CA LEU A 62 -9.22 8.77 -7.60
C LEU A 62 -10.23 8.12 -6.65
N LEU A 63 -10.49 8.74 -5.49
CA LEU A 63 -11.45 8.22 -4.51
C LEU A 63 -12.87 8.10 -5.10
N PRO A 64 -13.48 9.18 -5.65
CA PRO A 64 -14.79 9.08 -6.30
C PRO A 64 -14.83 8.04 -7.41
N ILE A 65 -13.76 7.95 -8.23
CA ILE A 65 -13.67 6.95 -9.30
C ILE A 65 -13.71 5.53 -8.72
N GLY A 66 -12.95 5.26 -7.65
CA GLY A 66 -12.95 3.97 -6.96
C GLY A 66 -14.33 3.58 -6.43
N GLU A 67 -15.05 4.51 -5.80
CA GLU A 67 -16.40 4.28 -5.28
C GLU A 67 -17.43 4.05 -6.39
N MET A 68 -17.33 4.82 -7.48
CA MET A 68 -18.20 4.67 -8.65
C MET A 68 -17.99 3.31 -9.33
N ILE A 69 -16.74 2.89 -9.55
CA ILE A 69 -16.43 1.57 -10.07
C ILE A 69 -16.94 0.50 -9.11
N GLY A 70 -16.61 0.62 -7.83
CA GLY A 70 -17.01 -0.33 -6.79
C GLY A 70 -18.51 -0.52 -6.70
N SER A 71 -19.30 0.55 -6.78
CA SER A 71 -20.77 0.48 -6.74
C SER A 71 -21.42 0.05 -8.07
N ALA A 72 -20.73 0.22 -9.20
CA ALA A 72 -21.22 -0.27 -10.50
C ALA A 72 -21.03 -1.78 -10.65
N LEU A 73 -19.94 -2.35 -10.12
CA LEU A 73 -19.57 -3.75 -10.29
C LEU A 73 -20.66 -4.74 -9.78
N PRO A 74 -21.20 -4.63 -8.55
CA PRO A 74 -22.25 -5.52 -8.07
C PRO A 74 -23.53 -5.50 -8.90
N LYS A 75 -23.87 -4.35 -9.52
CA LYS A 75 -25.06 -4.22 -10.36
C LYS A 75 -25.02 -5.10 -11.61
N THR A 76 -23.83 -5.53 -12.03
CA THR A 76 -23.66 -6.45 -13.16
C THR A 76 -24.10 -7.89 -12.86
N ASN A 77 -24.30 -8.25 -11.58
CA ASN A 77 -24.58 -9.62 -11.10
C ASN A 77 -23.55 -10.68 -11.54
N LYS A 78 -22.37 -10.27 -12.02
CA LYS A 78 -21.31 -11.18 -12.49
C LYS A 78 -20.14 -11.17 -11.51
N ILE A 79 -20.09 -12.17 -10.62
CA ILE A 79 -19.04 -12.29 -9.59
C ILE A 79 -17.64 -12.24 -10.20
N TRP A 80 -17.42 -12.93 -11.33
CA TRP A 80 -16.12 -12.93 -12.01
C TRP A 80 -15.65 -11.53 -12.41
N LEU A 81 -16.56 -10.62 -12.80
CA LEU A 81 -16.18 -9.23 -13.10
C LEU A 81 -15.73 -8.49 -11.85
N ILE A 82 -16.39 -8.68 -10.70
CA ILE A 82 -15.99 -8.07 -9.42
C ILE A 82 -14.56 -8.52 -9.05
N LEU A 83 -14.30 -9.83 -9.15
CA LEU A 83 -13.01 -10.42 -8.81
C LEU A 83 -11.90 -9.95 -9.77
N LEU A 84 -12.14 -10.04 -11.08
CA LEU A 84 -11.16 -9.68 -12.09
C LEU A 84 -10.86 -8.18 -12.08
N THR A 85 -11.86 -7.33 -11.90
CA THR A 85 -11.65 -5.89 -11.77
C THR A 85 -10.88 -5.55 -10.50
N GLY A 86 -11.18 -6.20 -9.37
CA GLY A 86 -10.40 -6.05 -8.14
C GLY A 86 -8.93 -6.44 -8.33
N PHE A 87 -8.68 -7.57 -9.00
CA PHE A 87 -7.32 -8.02 -9.34
C PHE A 87 -6.58 -6.99 -10.21
N VAL A 88 -7.16 -6.62 -11.36
CA VAL A 88 -6.53 -5.72 -12.33
C VAL A 88 -6.26 -4.36 -11.72
N LEU A 89 -7.25 -3.78 -11.02
CA LEU A 89 -7.06 -2.47 -10.39
C LEU A 89 -6.07 -2.52 -9.24
N GLY A 90 -6.07 -3.60 -8.44
CA GLY A 90 -5.03 -3.80 -7.43
C GLY A 90 -3.63 -3.78 -8.05
N VAL A 91 -3.39 -4.57 -9.09
CA VAL A 91 -2.09 -4.61 -9.80
C VAL A 91 -1.72 -3.23 -10.36
N VAL A 92 -2.64 -2.59 -11.10
CA VAL A 92 -2.36 -1.33 -11.80
C VAL A 92 -2.06 -0.20 -10.82
N VAL A 93 -2.84 -0.07 -9.74
CA VAL A 93 -2.64 0.96 -8.73
C VAL A 93 -1.32 0.75 -8.00
N THR A 94 -0.95 -0.50 -7.69
CA THR A 94 0.35 -0.79 -7.06
C THR A 94 1.53 -0.47 -7.97
N ILE A 95 1.44 -0.73 -9.27
CA ILE A 95 2.50 -0.33 -10.23
C ILE A 95 2.63 1.20 -10.30
N ALA A 96 1.53 1.92 -10.11
CA ALA A 96 1.49 3.37 -10.07
C ALA A 96 1.92 3.95 -8.70
N GLU A 97 2.03 3.14 -7.65
CA GLU A 97 2.41 3.58 -6.31
C GLU A 97 3.88 4.04 -6.29
N PRO A 98 4.17 5.32 -5.96
CA PRO A 98 5.54 5.81 -5.85
C PRO A 98 6.34 5.08 -4.79
N ASP A 99 5.72 4.73 -3.65
CA ASP A 99 6.42 4.11 -2.52
C ASP A 99 6.97 2.72 -2.89
N VAL A 100 6.25 1.94 -3.71
CA VAL A 100 6.71 0.64 -4.23
C VAL A 100 7.94 0.83 -5.12
N ARG A 101 7.98 1.89 -5.93
CA ARG A 101 9.13 2.19 -6.79
C ARG A 101 10.34 2.64 -5.99
N VAL A 102 10.13 3.45 -4.95
CA VAL A 102 11.19 3.90 -4.04
C VAL A 102 11.80 2.71 -3.31
N LEU A 103 10.97 1.83 -2.71
CA LEU A 103 11.45 0.61 -2.07
C LEU A 103 12.22 -0.28 -3.05
N SER A 104 11.66 -0.52 -4.23
CA SER A 104 12.29 -1.38 -5.24
C SER A 104 13.64 -0.82 -5.69
N SER A 105 13.77 0.51 -5.82
CA SER A 105 15.04 1.15 -6.14
C SER A 105 16.06 1.01 -5.01
N GLN A 106 15.63 1.21 -3.76
CA GLN A 106 16.52 1.05 -2.60
C GLN A 106 17.02 -0.39 -2.46
N VAL A 107 16.14 -1.37 -2.70
CA VAL A 107 16.52 -2.80 -2.66
C VAL A 107 17.48 -3.14 -3.79
N ASP A 108 17.26 -2.62 -5.01
CA ASP A 108 18.16 -2.82 -6.15
C ASP A 108 19.56 -2.26 -5.86
N ASP A 109 19.63 -1.02 -5.35
CA ASP A 109 20.87 -0.34 -4.99
C ASP A 109 21.65 -1.06 -3.88
N VAL A 110 20.95 -1.53 -2.84
CA VAL A 110 21.58 -2.22 -1.69
C VAL A 110 21.96 -3.65 -2.02
N SER A 111 21.20 -4.32 -2.89
CA SER A 111 21.50 -5.70 -3.35
C SER A 111 22.56 -5.74 -4.45
N GLY A 112 23.01 -4.59 -4.96
CA GLY A 112 23.99 -4.54 -6.06
C GLY A 112 23.45 -5.11 -7.37
N GLY A 113 22.13 -5.09 -7.57
CA GLY A 113 21.48 -5.61 -8.77
C GLY A 113 21.05 -7.08 -8.71
N GLU A 114 21.22 -7.78 -7.59
CA GLU A 114 20.73 -9.16 -7.44
C GLU A 114 19.19 -9.23 -7.50
N ILE A 115 18.52 -8.22 -6.95
CA ILE A 115 17.06 -8.09 -6.99
C ILE A 115 16.69 -6.92 -7.89
N ALA A 116 16.41 -7.22 -9.17
CA ALA A 116 16.04 -6.19 -10.13
C ALA A 116 14.78 -5.43 -9.70
N ASN A 117 14.82 -4.09 -9.77
CA ASN A 117 13.74 -3.20 -9.40
C ASN A 117 12.37 -3.63 -9.97
N LEU A 118 12.28 -3.86 -11.28
CA LEU A 118 11.02 -4.24 -11.94
C LEU A 118 10.46 -5.58 -11.46
N THR A 119 11.33 -6.54 -11.13
CA THR A 119 10.94 -7.85 -10.63
C THR A 119 10.24 -7.70 -9.27
N LEU A 120 10.78 -6.85 -8.39
CA LEU A 120 10.16 -6.57 -7.10
C LEU A 120 8.83 -5.82 -7.26
N VAL A 121 8.77 -4.79 -8.11
CA VAL A 121 7.53 -4.05 -8.41
C VAL A 121 6.42 -4.98 -8.89
N TYR A 122 6.70 -5.84 -9.88
CA TYR A 122 5.67 -6.75 -10.42
C TYR A 122 5.27 -7.83 -9.42
N SER A 123 6.22 -8.36 -8.64
CA SER A 123 5.91 -9.35 -7.60
C SER A 123 4.95 -8.76 -6.55
N VAL A 124 5.27 -7.58 -6.03
CA VAL A 124 4.42 -6.86 -5.07
C VAL A 124 3.06 -6.54 -5.67
N ALA A 125 3.00 -6.04 -6.90
CA ALA A 125 1.75 -5.71 -7.59
C ALA A 125 0.84 -6.92 -7.78
N LEU A 126 1.40 -8.06 -8.21
CA LEU A 126 0.64 -9.31 -8.35
C LEU A 126 0.15 -9.84 -7.00
N GLY A 127 0.98 -9.75 -5.96
CA GLY A 127 0.61 -10.10 -4.59
C GLY A 127 -0.57 -9.30 -4.08
N ILE A 128 -0.52 -7.97 -4.21
CA ILE A 128 -1.63 -7.09 -3.82
C ILE A 128 -2.87 -7.37 -4.65
N GLY A 129 -2.75 -7.45 -5.98
CA GLY A 129 -3.87 -7.76 -6.87
C GLY A 129 -4.60 -9.04 -6.48
N PHE A 130 -3.86 -10.11 -6.20
CA PHE A 130 -4.44 -11.38 -5.75
C PHE A 130 -5.18 -11.24 -4.41
N PHE A 131 -4.61 -10.55 -3.43
CA PHE A 131 -5.26 -10.37 -2.13
C PHE A 131 -6.44 -9.40 -2.18
N VAL A 132 -6.40 -8.37 -3.04
CA VAL A 132 -7.56 -7.51 -3.32
C VAL A 132 -8.69 -8.33 -3.94
N MET A 133 -8.38 -9.20 -4.91
CA MET A 133 -9.36 -10.13 -5.48
C MET A 133 -9.96 -11.04 -4.40
N MET A 134 -9.13 -11.63 -3.54
CA MET A 134 -9.59 -12.46 -2.43
C MET A 134 -10.46 -11.66 -1.45
N ALA A 135 -10.12 -10.40 -1.20
CA ALA A 135 -10.89 -9.52 -0.35
C ALA A 135 -12.24 -9.11 -0.99
N MET A 136 -12.31 -8.97 -2.32
CA MET A 136 -13.59 -8.85 -3.02
C MET A 136 -14.44 -10.11 -2.87
N ALA A 137 -13.82 -11.29 -3.04
CA ALA A 137 -14.51 -12.56 -2.88
C ALA A 137 -15.09 -12.68 -1.47
N ARG A 138 -14.31 -12.31 -0.45
CA ARG A 138 -14.77 -12.21 0.94
C ARG A 138 -16.02 -11.34 1.08
N THR A 139 -16.03 -10.16 0.49
CA THR A 139 -17.16 -9.22 0.56
C THR A 139 -18.42 -9.79 -0.10
N VAL A 140 -18.26 -10.48 -1.24
CA VAL A 140 -19.35 -11.13 -1.97
C VAL A 140 -19.92 -12.33 -1.19
N PHE A 141 -19.05 -13.18 -0.65
CA PHE A 141 -19.46 -14.41 0.06
C PHE A 141 -19.69 -14.22 1.57
N ASN A 142 -19.55 -13.01 2.08
CA ASN A 142 -19.68 -12.67 3.50
C ASN A 142 -18.78 -13.53 4.42
N ILE A 143 -17.52 -13.72 4.01
CA ILE A 143 -16.56 -14.50 4.79
C ILE A 143 -16.00 -13.62 5.93
N PRO A 144 -15.96 -14.11 7.18
CA PRO A 144 -15.36 -13.37 8.28
C PRO A 144 -13.88 -13.08 8.03
N LEU A 145 -13.47 -11.81 8.18
CA LEU A 145 -12.10 -11.34 7.94
C LEU A 145 -11.06 -12.15 8.73
N LYS A 146 -11.39 -12.53 9.96
CA LYS A 146 -10.51 -13.29 10.87
C LYS A 146 -9.94 -14.56 10.23
N TYR A 147 -10.72 -15.29 9.43
CA TYR A 147 -10.26 -16.55 8.84
C TYR A 147 -9.18 -16.32 7.78
N LEU A 148 -9.35 -15.27 6.98
CA LEU A 148 -8.40 -14.89 5.95
C LEU A 148 -7.12 -14.30 6.55
N LEU A 149 -7.23 -13.50 7.62
CA LEU A 149 -6.06 -12.98 8.33
C LEU A 149 -5.28 -14.11 9.01
N VAL A 150 -5.95 -15.00 9.74
CA VAL A 150 -5.29 -16.15 10.38
C VAL A 150 -4.62 -17.03 9.32
N GLY A 151 -5.31 -17.35 8.22
CA GLY A 151 -4.73 -18.11 7.12
C GLY A 151 -3.52 -17.44 6.48
N GLY A 152 -3.64 -16.14 6.16
CA GLY A 152 -2.57 -15.34 5.55
C GLY A 152 -1.33 -15.22 6.43
N TYR A 153 -1.49 -14.87 7.71
CA TYR A 153 -0.36 -14.78 8.63
C TYR A 153 0.23 -16.14 9.00
N THR A 154 -0.58 -17.21 9.00
CA THR A 154 -0.05 -18.57 9.12
C THR A 154 0.83 -18.91 7.92
N ALA A 155 0.39 -18.57 6.71
CA ALA A 155 1.20 -18.74 5.50
C ALA A 155 2.50 -17.92 5.56
N VAL A 156 2.44 -16.68 6.04
CA VAL A 156 3.64 -15.84 6.28
C VAL A 156 4.58 -16.53 7.26
N GLY A 157 4.08 -17.05 8.38
CA GLY A 157 4.89 -17.75 9.38
C GLY A 157 5.55 -19.02 8.83
N ILE A 158 4.84 -19.79 7.99
CA ILE A 158 5.40 -20.99 7.34
C ILE A 158 6.47 -20.59 6.32
N LEU A 159 6.16 -19.63 5.42
CA LEU A 159 7.11 -19.17 4.40
C LEU A 159 8.35 -18.52 5.01
N ALA A 160 8.23 -17.83 6.14
CA ALA A 160 9.35 -17.26 6.86
C ALA A 160 10.41 -18.30 7.26
N LEU A 161 10.04 -19.56 7.48
CA LEU A 161 11.00 -20.63 7.78
C LEU A 161 11.87 -21.02 6.58
N PHE A 162 11.39 -20.74 5.37
CA PHE A 162 12.08 -21.06 4.11
C PHE A 162 12.70 -19.84 3.44
N THR A 163 12.31 -18.64 3.86
CA THR A 163 12.76 -17.39 3.23
C THR A 163 14.16 -17.01 3.72
N PRO A 164 15.09 -16.63 2.83
CA PRO A 164 16.42 -16.18 3.23
C PRO A 164 16.37 -14.96 4.15
N PRO A 165 17.31 -14.83 5.12
CA PRO A 165 17.33 -13.71 6.07
C PRO A 165 17.42 -12.32 5.43
N SER A 166 17.97 -12.20 4.22
CA SER A 166 18.04 -10.95 3.46
C SER A 166 16.68 -10.49 2.92
N PHE A 167 15.81 -11.43 2.55
CA PHE A 167 14.47 -11.14 2.00
C PHE A 167 13.42 -10.89 3.08
N LEU A 168 13.64 -11.40 4.31
CA LEU A 168 12.67 -11.27 5.38
C LEU A 168 12.36 -9.79 5.71
N PRO A 169 13.34 -8.91 5.98
CA PRO A 169 13.06 -7.49 6.26
C PRO A 169 12.41 -6.80 5.07
N ILE A 170 12.90 -7.07 3.85
CA ILE A 170 12.37 -6.49 2.61
C ILE A 170 10.89 -6.86 2.43
N SER A 171 10.51 -8.10 2.76
CA SER A 171 9.12 -8.55 2.64
C SER A 171 8.18 -7.81 3.59
N PHE A 172 8.61 -7.53 4.83
CA PHE A 172 7.81 -6.77 5.79
C PHE A 172 7.76 -5.28 5.45
N ASP A 173 8.85 -4.70 4.94
CA ASP A 173 8.86 -3.32 4.42
C ASP A 173 7.95 -3.18 3.19
N ALA A 174 7.94 -4.17 2.29
CA ALA A 174 7.01 -4.22 1.15
C ALA A 174 5.54 -4.27 1.61
N GLY A 175 5.26 -4.98 2.70
CA GLY A 175 3.95 -4.94 3.36
C GLY A 175 3.58 -3.54 3.83
N GLY A 176 4.51 -2.82 4.49
CA GLY A 176 4.31 -1.44 4.94
C GLY A 176 4.09 -0.45 3.81
N VAL A 177 4.80 -0.61 2.69
CA VAL A 177 4.66 0.24 1.50
C VAL A 177 3.26 0.18 0.88
N THR A 178 2.49 -0.89 1.12
CA THR A 178 1.09 -0.97 0.66
C THR A 178 0.15 -0.01 1.34
N THR A 179 0.55 0.54 2.49
CA THR A 179 -0.21 1.62 3.12
C THR A 179 -0.01 2.98 2.45
N GLY A 180 0.56 2.97 1.24
CA GLY A 180 0.91 4.14 0.45
C GLY A 180 -0.29 5.02 0.08
N PRO A 181 -0.01 6.27 -0.29
CA PRO A 181 -1.01 7.32 -0.51
C PRO A 181 -1.92 7.10 -1.72
N MET A 182 -1.65 6.12 -2.60
CA MET A 182 -2.55 5.76 -3.72
C MET A 182 -3.35 4.50 -3.46
N THR A 183 -2.64 3.44 -3.05
CA THR A 183 -3.18 2.07 -2.99
C THR A 183 -4.26 1.97 -1.93
N VAL A 184 -4.04 2.52 -0.72
CA VAL A 184 -5.03 2.45 0.37
C VAL A 184 -6.30 3.22 0.05
N PRO A 185 -6.26 4.53 -0.28
CA PRO A 185 -7.47 5.27 -0.57
C PRO A 185 -8.28 4.59 -1.67
N PHE A 186 -7.63 4.14 -2.75
CA PHE A 186 -8.32 3.49 -3.85
C PHE A 186 -8.95 2.15 -3.49
N ILE A 187 -8.23 1.26 -2.79
CA ILE A 187 -8.77 -0.04 -2.34
C ILE A 187 -9.93 0.18 -1.34
N LEU A 188 -9.80 1.16 -0.43
CA LEU A 188 -10.87 1.55 0.49
C LEU A 188 -12.12 2.00 -0.27
N ALA A 189 -11.97 2.96 -1.19
CA ALA A 189 -13.05 3.48 -2.02
C ALA A 189 -13.76 2.37 -2.78
N LEU A 190 -12.98 1.50 -3.43
CA LEU A 190 -13.52 0.39 -4.19
C LEU A 190 -14.27 -0.60 -3.29
N GLY A 191 -13.70 -0.97 -2.14
CA GLY A 191 -14.34 -1.84 -1.15
C GLY A 191 -15.63 -1.27 -0.57
N VAL A 192 -15.62 0.02 -0.21
CA VAL A 192 -16.81 0.75 0.28
C VAL A 192 -17.88 0.80 -0.82
N GLY A 193 -17.49 1.10 -2.06
CA GLY A 193 -18.40 1.11 -3.21
C GLY A 193 -19.08 -0.26 -3.41
N VAL A 194 -18.31 -1.35 -3.41
CA VAL A 194 -18.84 -2.72 -3.55
C VAL A 194 -19.77 -3.07 -2.37
N ALA A 195 -19.34 -2.80 -1.14
CA ALA A 195 -20.10 -3.12 0.06
C ALA A 195 -21.41 -2.32 0.17
N SER A 196 -21.42 -1.06 -0.29
CA SER A 196 -22.59 -0.19 -0.24
C SER A 196 -23.78 -0.78 -0.99
N VAL A 197 -23.52 -1.42 -2.14
CA VAL A 197 -24.55 -2.03 -2.99
C VAL A 197 -24.94 -3.43 -2.52
N LEU A 198 -23.96 -4.24 -2.10
CA LEU A 198 -24.23 -5.62 -1.68
C LEU A 198 -24.88 -5.73 -0.30
N ARG A 199 -24.55 -4.82 0.63
CA ARG A 199 -24.85 -5.01 2.05
C ARG A 199 -25.67 -3.89 2.67
N GLY A 200 -25.93 -2.80 1.93
CA GLY A 200 -26.80 -1.68 2.35
C GLY A 200 -26.32 -0.89 3.58
N LYS A 201 -25.32 -1.37 4.31
CA LYS A 201 -24.61 -0.68 5.39
C LYS A 201 -23.25 -0.24 4.85
N SER A 202 -23.06 1.07 4.76
CA SER A 202 -21.77 1.73 4.52
C SER A 202 -20.85 1.58 5.73
N SER A 203 -20.51 0.36 6.12
CA SER A 203 -19.57 0.17 7.21
C SER A 203 -18.16 0.34 6.67
N SER A 204 -17.51 1.45 7.03
CA SER A 204 -16.08 1.71 6.81
C SER A 204 -15.21 0.49 7.20
N SER A 205 -15.66 -0.32 8.17
CA SER A 205 -15.07 -1.60 8.56
C SER A 205 -14.85 -2.59 7.40
N GLU A 206 -15.66 -2.58 6.34
CA GLU A 206 -15.46 -3.48 5.19
C GLU A 206 -14.29 -3.01 4.33
N GLY A 207 -14.15 -1.70 4.11
CA GLY A 207 -12.99 -1.11 3.44
C GLY A 207 -11.69 -1.43 4.18
N PHE A 208 -11.65 -1.18 5.50
CA PHE A 208 -10.45 -1.50 6.29
C PHE A 208 -10.10 -3.00 6.26
N GLY A 209 -11.11 -3.88 6.18
CA GLY A 209 -10.88 -5.32 6.00
C GLY A 209 -10.24 -5.69 4.66
N LEU A 210 -10.54 -4.95 3.59
CA LEU A 210 -9.84 -5.10 2.31
C LEU A 210 -8.38 -4.69 2.40
N VAL A 211 -8.11 -3.52 2.99
CA VAL A 211 -6.75 -3.00 3.13
C VAL A 211 -5.89 -3.96 3.93
N ALA A 212 -6.40 -4.46 5.06
CA ALA A 212 -5.70 -5.41 5.90
C ALA A 212 -5.30 -6.69 5.16
N LEU A 213 -6.15 -7.18 4.25
CA LEU A 213 -5.83 -8.35 3.42
C LEU A 213 -4.83 -8.01 2.32
N ALA A 214 -5.01 -6.86 1.66
CA ALA A 214 -4.11 -6.40 0.61
C ALA A 214 -2.65 -6.31 1.09
N SER A 215 -2.41 -5.86 2.33
CA SER A 215 -1.06 -5.75 2.91
C SER A 215 -0.34 -7.08 3.15
N ILE A 216 -1.06 -8.21 3.18
CA ILE A 216 -0.44 -9.54 3.30
C ILE A 216 0.15 -9.99 1.96
N GLY A 217 -0.43 -9.54 0.84
CA GLY A 217 -0.02 -9.91 -0.51
C GLY A 217 1.46 -9.68 -0.84
N PRO A 218 2.01 -8.48 -0.65
CA PRO A 218 3.43 -8.18 -0.88
C PRO A 218 4.35 -8.99 0.01
N ILE A 219 4.00 -9.17 1.28
CA ILE A 219 4.83 -9.93 2.22
C ILE A 219 5.03 -11.33 1.67
N LEU A 220 3.92 -12.00 1.31
CA LEU A 220 3.98 -13.34 0.72
C LEU A 220 4.65 -13.34 -0.65
N ALA A 221 4.39 -12.34 -1.50
CA ALA A 221 4.99 -12.27 -2.83
C ALA A 221 6.51 -12.11 -2.79
N VAL A 222 7.02 -11.25 -1.91
CA VAL A 222 8.47 -11.05 -1.72
C VAL A 222 9.11 -12.24 -1.00
N MET A 223 8.42 -12.87 -0.04
CA MET A 223 8.91 -14.12 0.57
C MET A 223 9.01 -15.26 -0.45
N ILE A 224 8.00 -15.44 -1.30
CA ILE A 224 8.03 -16.43 -2.39
C ILE A 224 9.16 -16.12 -3.36
N LEU A 225 9.36 -14.84 -3.68
CA LEU A 225 10.47 -14.42 -4.53
C LEU A 225 11.82 -14.77 -3.89
N GLY A 226 11.98 -14.53 -2.58
CA GLY A 226 13.17 -14.92 -1.83
C GLY A 226 13.40 -16.43 -1.81
N VAL A 227 12.35 -17.25 -1.71
CA VAL A 227 12.47 -18.73 -1.76
C VAL A 227 12.90 -19.22 -3.14
N ILE A 228 12.52 -18.52 -4.23
CA ILE A 228 12.85 -18.92 -5.60
C ILE A 228 14.26 -18.46 -6.00
N TYR A 229 14.67 -17.26 -5.58
CA TYR A 229 15.89 -16.61 -6.06
C TYR A 229 17.03 -16.54 -5.05
N GLY A 230 16.77 -16.71 -3.75
CA GLY A 230 17.78 -16.59 -2.70
C GLY A 230 18.24 -17.91 -2.10
#